data_AF-A0A966SGC9-F1
#
_entry.id   AF-A0A966SGC9-F1
#
_cell.length_a   1.000
_cell.length_b   1.000
_cell.length_c   1.000
_cell.angle_alpha   90.00
_cell.angle_beta   90.00
_cell.angle_gamma   90.00
#
_symmetry.space_group_name_H-M   'P 1'
#
loop_
_entity.id
_entity.type
_entity.pdbx_description
1 polymer ?
#
loop_
_entity_poly.entity_id
_entity_poly.type
_entity_poly.pdbx_seq_one_letter_code
_entity_poly.pdbx_strand_id
1 'polypeptide(L)' 'QHLTDWYTPPDTPGERFKINVYILDRQLRSDGIRATVFRQRLDANNQWAEAPVDKGTTIELENAILTRARQLRVSQAPTS' A
#
# COMPACT_ATOMS: atom_id res chain seq x y z
N GLN A 1 7.92 12.12 -13.38
CA GLN A 1 6.62 12.10 -12.67
C GLN A 1 6.38 10.68 -12.20
N HIS A 2 6.28 10.41 -10.91
CA HIS A 2 5.89 9.09 -10.42
C HIS A 2 4.35 9.07 -10.37
N LEU A 3 3.71 8.52 -11.40
CA LEU A 3 2.27 8.33 -11.41
C LEU A 3 1.94 7.08 -10.59
N THR A 4 1.74 7.25 -9.28
CA THR A 4 0.96 6.29 -8.49
C THR A 4 -0.52 6.54 -8.77
N ASP A 5 -1.19 5.54 -9.35
CA ASP A 5 -2.59 5.61 -9.73
C ASP A 5 -3.55 5.31 -8.56
N TRP A 6 -4.82 5.67 -8.73
CA TRP A 6 -5.88 5.32 -7.79
C TRP A 6 -6.47 3.95 -8.14
N TYR A 7 -6.72 3.12 -7.14
CA TYR A 7 -7.38 1.82 -7.26
C TYR A 7 -8.77 1.85 -6.65
N THR A 8 -9.77 1.41 -7.40
CA THR A 8 -11.16 1.23 -6.94
C THR A 8 -11.45 -0.26 -6.83
N PRO A 9 -11.71 -0.79 -5.62
CA PRO A 9 -12.10 -2.19 -5.46
C PRO A 9 -13.45 -2.45 -6.14
N PRO A 10 -13.61 -3.59 -6.84
CA PRO A 10 -14.86 -3.91 -7.54
C PRO A 10 -16.05 -4.04 -6.58
N ASP A 11 -15.82 -4.49 -5.35
CA ASP A 11 -16.85 -4.64 -4.32
C ASP A 11 -17.31 -3.30 -3.72
N THR A 12 -16.50 -2.24 -3.86
CA THR A 12 -16.77 -0.90 -3.31
C THR A 12 -16.48 0.17 -4.36
N PRO A 13 -17.31 0.31 -5.42
CA PRO A 13 -17.05 1.22 -6.53
C PRO A 13 -17.08 2.70 -6.12
N GLY A 14 -17.72 3.02 -5.00
CA GLY A 14 -17.74 4.36 -4.42
C GLY A 14 -16.52 4.68 -3.56
N GLU A 15 -15.51 3.81 -3.50
CA GLU A 15 -14.27 4.02 -2.77
C GLU A 15 -13.07 3.90 -3.68
N ARG A 16 -12.03 4.70 -3.42
CA ARG A 16 -10.74 4.58 -4.09
C ARG A 16 -9.60 4.74 -3.11
N PHE A 17 -8.53 4.04 -3.40
CA PHE A 17 -7.33 3.98 -2.59
C PHE A 17 -6.12 4.34 -3.42
N LYS A 18 -5.20 5.08 -2.82
CA LYS A 18 -3.88 5.33 -3.40
C LYS A 18 -2.84 5.01 -2.34
N ILE A 19 -1.76 4.36 -2.76
CA ILE A 19 -0.68 3.97 -1.86
C ILE A 19 0.60 4.58 -2.39
N ASN A 20 1.32 5.28 -1.51
CA ASN A 20 2.70 5.68 -1.76
C ASN A 20 3.62 4.88 -0.85
N VAL A 21 4.68 4.29 -1.43
CA VAL A 21 5.65 3.48 -0.69
C VAL A 21 7.03 4.10 -0.86
N TYR A 22 7.74 4.27 0.24
CA TYR A 22 9.14 4.69 0.29
C TYR A 22 9.98 3.55 0.85
N ILE A 23 11.04 3.18 0.14
CA ILE A 23 12.04 2.23 0.61
C ILE A 23 13.16 3.04 1.26
N LEU A 24 13.31 2.90 2.56
CA LEU A 24 14.29 3.62 3.37
C LEU A 24 15.61 2.86 3.47
N ASP A 25 15.57 1.52 3.45
CA ASP A 25 16.76 0.68 3.57
C ASP A 25 16.66 -0.56 2.67
N ARG A 26 17.78 -0.89 2.01
CA ARG A 26 17.92 -2.10 1.17
C ARG A 26 17.82 -3.39 1.97
N GLN A 27 18.06 -3.37 3.27
CA GLN A 27 17.95 -4.56 4.12
C GLN A 27 16.49 -4.99 4.35
N LEU A 28 15.47 -4.16 4.04
CA LEU A 28 14.04 -4.44 4.25
C LEU A 28 13.74 -5.03 5.64
N ARG A 29 14.27 -4.36 6.66
CA ARG A 29 13.95 -4.57 8.08
C ARG A 29 12.61 -3.89 8.39
N SER A 30 12.04 -4.11 9.58
CA SER A 30 10.73 -3.58 9.98
C SER A 30 10.63 -2.05 9.94
N ASP A 31 11.77 -1.34 9.94
CA ASP A 31 11.90 0.11 9.82
C ASP A 31 12.36 0.57 8.42
N GLY A 32 12.60 -0.36 7.49
CA GLY A 32 13.20 -0.10 6.19
C GLY A 32 12.22 0.32 5.09
N ILE A 33 10.92 0.40 5.40
CA ILE A 33 9.88 0.88 4.47
C ILE A 33 8.94 1.83 5.19
N ARG A 34 8.31 2.72 4.43
CA ARG A 34 7.21 3.55 4.90
C ARG A 34 6.11 3.56 3.85
N ALA A 35 4.90 3.19 4.24
CA ALA A 35 3.73 3.27 3.39
C ALA A 35 2.79 4.39 3.86
N THR A 36 2.20 5.09 2.90
CA THR A 36 1.11 6.03 3.16
C THR A 36 -0.09 5.61 2.32
N VAL A 37 -1.23 5.42 2.98
CA VAL A 37 -2.50 5.06 2.33
C VAL A 37 -3.41 6.27 2.34
N PHE A 38 -3.96 6.57 1.16
CA PHE A 38 -4.99 7.58 0.96
C PHE A 38 -6.28 6.85 0.59
N ARG A 39 -7.39 7.24 1.20
CA ARG A 39 -8.72 6.74 0.85
C ARG A 39 -9.62 7.91 0.54
N GLN A 40 -10.40 7.76 -0.51
CA GLN A 40 -11.48 8.68 -0.84
C GLN A 40 -12.77 7.92 -1.09
N ARG A 41 -13.88 8.55 -0.75
CA ARG A 41 -15.23 8.02 -0.97
C ARG A 41 -16.03 9.05 -1.78
N LEU A 42 -16.92 8.57 -2.66
CA LEU A 42 -17.91 9.43 -3.31
C LEU A 42 -18.90 9.96 -2.26
N ASP A 43 -19.08 11.27 -2.25
CA ASP A 43 -20.09 11.94 -1.46
C ASP A 43 -21.46 11.96 -2.19
N ALA A 44 -22.46 12.59 -1.56
CA ALA A 44 -23.80 12.72 -2.13
C ALA A 44 -23.86 13.53 -3.43
N ASN A 45 -22.82 14.31 -3.74
CA ASN A 45 -22.70 15.12 -4.95
C ASN A 45 -21.83 14.45 -6.01
N ASN A 46 -21.52 13.16 -5.86
CA ASN A 46 -20.66 12.41 -6.76
C ASN A 46 -19.21 12.94 -6.82
N GLN A 47 -18.73 13.57 -5.75
CA GLN A 47 -17.38 14.10 -5.62
C GLN A 47 -16.54 13.22 -4.69
N TRP A 48 -15.25 13.11 -4.97
CA TRP A 48 -14.31 12.35 -4.13
C TRP A 48 -13.88 13.18 -2.92
N ALA A 49 -14.28 12.74 -1.73
CA ALA A 49 -13.88 13.32 -0.46
C ALA A 49 -12.93 12.39 0.30
N GLU A 50 -11.97 12.95 1.05
CA GLU A 50 -11.09 12.16 1.92
C GLU A 50 -11.90 11.39 2.96
N ALA A 51 -11.54 10.12 3.14
CA ALA A 51 -12.14 9.25 4.13
C ALA A 51 -11.05 8.68 5.05
N PRO A 52 -11.36 8.46 6.33
CA PRO A 52 -10.39 7.88 7.26
C PRO A 52 -9.98 6.48 6.80
N VAL A 53 -8.69 6.20 6.91
CA VAL A 53 -8.14 4.84 6.79
C VAL A 53 -7.99 4.30 8.20
N ASP A 54 -8.36 3.04 8.40
CA ASP A 54 -8.13 2.38 9.68
C ASP A 54 -6.63 2.36 10.01
N LYS A 55 -6.30 2.72 11.26
CA LYS A 55 -4.89 2.83 11.69
C LYS A 55 -4.12 1.51 11.53
N GLY A 56 -4.82 0.37 11.60
CA GLY A 56 -4.24 -0.96 11.39
C GLY A 56 -3.84 -1.23 9.94
N THR A 57 -4.56 -0.67 8.96
CA THR A 57 -4.37 -0.95 7.54
C THR A 57 -2.97 -0.59 7.05
N THR A 58 -2.41 0.54 7.52
CA THR A 58 -1.06 0.94 7.15
C THR A 58 -0.02 -0.06 7.65
N ILE A 59 -0.15 -0.51 8.91
CA ILE A 59 0.78 -1.45 9.54
C ILE A 59 0.69 -2.82 8.86
N GLU A 60 -0.52 -3.29 8.58
CA GLU A 60 -0.76 -4.56 7.88
C GLU A 60 -0.17 -4.54 6.46
N LEU A 61 -0.33 -3.42 5.75
CA LEU A 61 0.24 -3.24 4.42
C LEU A 61 1.78 -3.27 4.46
N GLU A 62 2.41 -2.56 5.40
CA GLU A 62 3.86 -2.59 5.57
C GLU A 62 4.37 -4.02 5.84
N ASN A 63 3.72 -4.73 6.76
CA ASN A 63 4.05 -6.12 7.06
C ASN A 63 3.87 -7.05 5.85
N ALA A 64 2.81 -6.87 5.06
CA ALA A 64 2.57 -7.65 3.84
C ALA A 64 3.67 -7.41 2.79
N ILE A 65 4.07 -6.14 2.58
CA ILE A 65 5.16 -5.78 1.66
C ILE A 65 6.47 -6.43 2.10
N LEU A 66 6.84 -6.31 3.39
CA LEU A 66 8.06 -6.91 3.93
C LEU A 66 8.05 -8.43 3.80
N THR A 67 6.92 -9.06 4.10
CA THR A 67 6.74 -10.52 3.98
C THR A 67 6.94 -10.96 2.53
N ARG A 68 6.28 -10.31 1.57
CA ARG A 68 6.42 -10.64 0.15
C ARG A 68 7.85 -10.42 -0.34
N ALA A 69 8.50 -9.35 0.07
CA ALA A 69 9.87 -9.07 -0.32
C ALA A 69 10.87 -10.11 0.22
N ARG A 70 10.69 -10.58 1.46
CA ARG A 70 11.49 -11.70 2.02
C ARG A 70 11.29 -12.99 1.25
N GLN A 71 10.04 -13.33 0.92
CA GLN A 71 9.73 -14.51 0.09
C GLN A 71 10.47 -14.45 -1.25
N LEU A 72 10.38 -13.32 -1.95
CA LEU A 72 11.07 -13.13 -3.23
C LEU A 72 12.59 -13.28 -3.10
N ARG A 73 13.21 -12.77 -2.03
CA ARG A 73 14.65 -12.95 -1.78
C ARG A 73 15.03 -14.42 -1.62
N VAL A 74 14.25 -15.19 -0.85
CA VAL A 74 14.50 -16.62 -0.64
C VAL A 74 14.30 -17.40 -1.94
N SER A 75 13.26 -17.08 -2.72
CA SER A 75 13.04 -17.73 -4.02
C SER A 75 14.10 -17.38 -5.08
N GLN A 76 14.83 -16.27 -4.92
CA GLN A 76 15.93 -15.88 -5.81
C GLN A 76 17.32 -16.27 -5.26
N ALA A 77 17.40 -16.84 -4.06
CA ALA A 77 18.66 -17.39 -3.57
C ALA A 77 19.04 -18.59 -4.46
N PRO A 78 20.26 -18.65 -5.00
CA PRO A 78 20.64 -19.73 -5.89
C PRO A 78 20.54 -21.06 -5.14
N THR A 79 19.66 -21.93 -5.62
CA THR A 79 19.62 -23.33 -5.24
C THR A 79 21.01 -23.90 -5.54
N SER A 80 21.81 -24.13 -4.50
CA SER A 80 23.11 -24.81 -4.60
C SER A 80 22.92 -26.30 -4.81
#